data_AF-A0A1Z5KD94-F1
#
_entry.id   AF-A0A1Z5KD94-F1
#
_cell.length_a   1.000
_cell.length_b   1.000
_cell.length_c   1.000
_cell.angle_alpha   90.00
_cell.angle_beta   90.00
_cell.angle_gamma   90.00
#
_symmetry.space_group_name_H-M   'P 1'
#
loop_
_entity.id
_entity.type
_entity.pdbx_description
1 polymer ?
#
loop_
_entity_poly.entity_id
_entity_poly.type
_entity_poly.pdbx_seq_one_letter_code
_entity_poly.pdbx_strand_id
1 'polypeptide(L)'
;MSNPDAEEEARQAMEPFLSQRLEQLGLDYETYGTYLIPLLLTEEDEDEWESVLELLRASSETHCDDTTVWNVLRTDLQKEWDEHQKGFQQKQKEQHEREEQLYQEQLERERQAALEAERLKVEREQEKKKASLEDAAKQALVARYGYDEEDDDEDGEDKEEEVVLTNKQVAELAMKEQQNELRKQSVTTKKEEQQKTAQAKLEKARLKEERRKKATKGERKR
;
A
#
# COMPACT_ATOMS: atom_id res chain seq x y z
N MET A 1 -10.05 -2.82 -33.34
CA MET A 1 -10.86 -3.17 -32.15
C MET A 1 -10.70 -2.02 -31.18
N SER A 2 -11.72 -1.16 -31.06
CA SER A 2 -11.70 -0.06 -30.10
C SER A 2 -11.53 -0.56 -28.68
N ASN A 3 -10.76 0.17 -27.88
CA ASN A 3 -10.64 -0.08 -26.46
C ASN A 3 -11.89 0.48 -25.76
N PRO A 4 -12.81 -0.35 -25.24
CA PRO A 4 -14.09 0.13 -24.70
C PRO A 4 -13.91 1.09 -23.52
N ASP A 5 -12.85 0.89 -22.74
CA ASP A 5 -12.53 1.75 -21.60
C ASP A 5 -12.12 3.17 -22.04
N ALA A 6 -11.44 3.29 -23.18
CA ALA A 6 -11.02 4.58 -23.73
C ALA A 6 -12.20 5.37 -24.33
N GLU A 7 -13.17 4.66 -24.92
CA GLU A 7 -14.41 5.29 -25.41
C GLU A 7 -15.28 5.80 -24.28
N GLU A 8 -15.38 5.07 -23.17
CA GLU A 8 -16.15 5.50 -22.00
C GLU A 8 -15.51 6.71 -21.30
N GLU A 9 -14.18 6.71 -21.17
CA GLU A 9 -13.44 7.88 -20.67
C GLU A 9 -13.62 9.10 -21.58
N ALA A 10 -13.51 8.91 -22.90
CA ALA A 10 -13.73 9.97 -23.87
C ALA A 10 -15.16 10.52 -23.82
N ARG A 11 -16.16 9.65 -23.67
CA ARG A 11 -17.57 10.04 -23.45
C ARG A 11 -17.69 10.93 -22.22
N GLN A 12 -17.21 10.48 -21.07
CA GLN A 12 -17.35 11.22 -19.83
C GLN A 12 -16.61 12.58 -19.86
N ALA A 13 -15.46 12.63 -20.52
CA ALA A 13 -14.68 13.85 -20.69
C ALA A 13 -15.37 14.87 -21.61
N MET A 14 -15.90 14.39 -22.75
CA MET A 14 -16.43 15.23 -23.81
C MET A 14 -17.93 15.53 -23.68
N GLU A 15 -18.69 14.75 -22.90
CA GLU A 15 -20.13 14.91 -22.68
C GLU A 15 -20.56 16.36 -22.35
N PRO A 16 -19.98 17.06 -21.36
CA PRO A 16 -20.42 18.42 -21.04
C PRO A 16 -20.19 19.41 -22.19
N PHE A 17 -19.08 19.25 -22.91
CA PHE A 17 -18.73 20.10 -24.05
C PHE A 17 -19.66 19.81 -25.25
N LEU A 18 -19.79 18.54 -25.61
CA LEU A 18 -20.60 18.09 -26.74
C LEU A 18 -22.09 18.38 -26.53
N SER A 19 -22.61 18.19 -25.31
CA SER A 19 -24.01 18.49 -24.99
C SER A 19 -24.33 19.96 -25.27
N GLN A 20 -23.48 20.87 -24.80
CA GLN A 20 -23.68 22.31 -25.02
C GLN A 20 -23.50 22.70 -26.49
N ARG A 21 -22.48 22.16 -27.16
CA ARG A 21 -22.17 22.52 -28.55
C ARG A 21 -23.18 21.97 -29.55
N LEU A 22 -23.63 20.72 -29.37
CA LEU A 22 -24.63 20.12 -30.25
C LEU A 22 -26.00 20.76 -30.04
N GLU A 23 -26.37 21.10 -28.80
CA GLU A 23 -27.62 21.83 -28.52
C GLU A 23 -27.69 23.18 -29.26
N GLN A 24 -26.57 23.92 -29.35
CA GLN A 24 -26.49 25.17 -30.12
C GLN A 24 -26.74 24.97 -31.62
N LEU A 25 -26.47 23.77 -32.15
CA LEU A 25 -26.68 23.39 -33.54
C LEU A 25 -28.05 22.73 -33.77
N GLY A 26 -28.87 22.60 -32.71
CA GLY A 26 -30.15 21.91 -32.75
C GLY A 26 -30.02 20.38 -32.83
N LEU A 27 -28.91 19.83 -32.35
CA LEU A 27 -28.58 18.41 -32.40
C LEU A 27 -28.55 17.81 -31.00
N ASP A 28 -29.02 16.56 -30.89
CA ASP A 28 -29.03 15.82 -29.64
C ASP A 28 -27.70 15.09 -29.37
N TYR A 29 -27.16 15.22 -28.16
CA TYR A 29 -25.91 14.57 -27.79
C TYR A 29 -26.03 13.04 -27.76
N GLU A 30 -27.12 12.48 -27.23
CA GLU A 30 -27.25 11.03 -27.11
C GLU A 30 -27.25 10.34 -28.48
N THR A 31 -27.83 11.01 -29.48
CA THR A 31 -27.89 10.55 -30.86
C THR A 31 -26.58 10.79 -31.61
N TYR A 32 -26.02 12.00 -31.54
CA TYR A 32 -24.92 12.40 -32.42
C TYR A 32 -23.53 12.27 -31.78
N GLY A 33 -23.43 12.32 -30.46
CA GLY A 33 -22.19 12.18 -29.71
C GLY A 33 -21.52 10.82 -29.94
N THR A 34 -22.29 9.77 -30.15
CA THR A 34 -21.76 8.42 -30.43
C THR A 34 -20.97 8.33 -31.73
N TYR A 35 -21.20 9.22 -32.69
CA TYR A 35 -20.47 9.27 -33.95
C TYR A 35 -19.19 10.11 -33.85
N LEU A 36 -19.20 11.15 -33.00
CA LEU A 36 -18.06 12.07 -32.85
C LEU A 36 -16.94 11.51 -31.96
N ILE A 37 -17.30 10.75 -30.93
CA ILE A 37 -16.32 10.28 -29.93
C ILE A 37 -15.32 9.26 -30.50
N PRO A 38 -15.72 8.28 -31.33
CA PRO A 38 -14.77 7.38 -31.97
C PRO A 38 -13.75 8.12 -32.83
N LEU A 39 -14.18 9.17 -33.54
CA LEU A 39 -13.31 9.98 -34.40
C LEU A 39 -12.24 10.77 -33.65
N LEU A 40 -12.46 11.06 -32.37
CA LEU A 40 -11.45 11.68 -31.50
C LEU A 40 -10.38 10.67 -31.06
N LEU A 41 -10.70 9.37 -31.11
CA LEU A 41 -9.80 8.29 -30.72
C LEU A 41 -9.01 7.75 -31.92
N THR A 42 -9.57 7.85 -33.13
CA THR A 42 -8.93 7.48 -34.39
C THR A 42 -8.45 8.74 -35.11
N GLU A 43 -7.22 9.18 -34.79
CA GLU A 43 -6.61 10.43 -35.30
C GLU A 43 -6.47 10.53 -36.83
N GLU A 44 -6.73 9.45 -37.60
CA GLU A 44 -6.27 9.33 -39.00
C GLU A 44 -7.38 9.26 -40.08
N ASP A 45 -8.66 9.35 -39.74
CA ASP A 45 -9.75 9.13 -40.71
C ASP A 45 -10.46 10.42 -41.12
N GLU A 46 -9.79 11.23 -41.96
CA GLU A 46 -10.36 12.49 -42.49
C GLU A 46 -11.66 12.27 -43.31
N ASP A 47 -11.75 11.16 -44.05
CA ASP A 47 -12.96 10.79 -44.80
C ASP A 47 -14.14 10.46 -43.87
N GLU A 48 -13.88 9.85 -42.72
CA GLU A 48 -14.91 9.55 -41.71
C GLU A 48 -15.36 10.84 -41.00
N TRP A 49 -14.42 11.75 -40.71
CA TRP A 49 -14.72 13.08 -40.22
C TRP A 49 -15.65 13.85 -41.16
N GLU A 50 -15.33 13.89 -42.45
CA GLU A 50 -16.16 14.58 -43.44
C GLU A 50 -17.56 13.93 -43.54
N SER A 51 -17.62 12.60 -43.53
CA SER A 51 -18.90 11.86 -43.59
C SER A 51 -19.80 12.13 -42.38
N VAL A 52 -19.23 12.18 -41.17
CA VAL A 52 -19.98 12.48 -39.94
C VAL A 52 -20.40 13.95 -39.91
N LEU A 53 -19.55 14.87 -40.37
CA LEU A 53 -19.91 16.28 -40.50
C LEU A 53 -21.02 16.50 -41.53
N GLU A 54 -21.03 15.79 -42.65
CA GLU A 54 -22.11 15.85 -43.63
C GLU A 54 -23.44 15.34 -43.03
N LEU A 55 -23.39 14.25 -42.25
CA LEU A 55 -24.56 13.75 -41.51
C LEU A 55 -25.10 14.77 -40.51
N LEU A 56 -24.22 15.38 -39.70
CA LEU A 56 -24.58 16.40 -38.71
C LEU A 56 -25.17 17.63 -39.40
N ARG A 57 -24.56 18.05 -40.52
CA ARG A 57 -25.01 19.17 -41.34
C ARG A 57 -26.40 18.93 -41.93
N ALA A 58 -26.65 17.74 -42.49
CA ALA A 58 -27.95 17.36 -43.02
C ALA A 58 -29.03 17.25 -41.92
N SER A 59 -28.61 16.93 -40.70
CA SER A 59 -29.50 16.79 -39.53
C SER A 59 -29.76 18.11 -38.80
N SER A 60 -28.91 19.13 -39.00
CA SER A 60 -29.09 20.42 -38.33
C SER A 60 -30.22 21.20 -38.96
N GLU A 61 -31.19 21.59 -38.16
CA GLU A 61 -32.31 22.42 -38.59
C GLU A 61 -31.91 23.89 -38.80
N THR A 62 -30.80 24.33 -38.21
CA THR A 62 -30.44 25.75 -38.07
C THR A 62 -29.21 26.16 -38.86
N HIS A 63 -28.27 25.23 -39.12
CA HIS A 63 -26.95 25.54 -39.70
C HIS A 63 -26.60 24.63 -40.89
N CYS A 64 -27.60 24.09 -41.59
CA CYS A 64 -27.41 23.17 -42.71
C CYS A 64 -26.62 23.77 -43.90
N ASP A 65 -26.62 25.08 -44.10
CA ASP A 65 -25.91 25.73 -45.22
C ASP A 65 -24.57 26.38 -44.80
N ASP A 66 -24.27 26.42 -43.50
CA ASP A 66 -23.10 27.13 -42.99
C ASP A 66 -21.90 26.19 -42.80
N THR A 67 -21.11 26.01 -43.87
CA THR A 67 -19.88 25.21 -43.84
C THR A 67 -18.84 25.73 -42.81
N THR A 68 -18.90 27.00 -42.41
CA THR A 68 -17.93 27.54 -41.46
C THR A 68 -18.15 27.02 -40.05
N VAL A 69 -19.41 26.85 -39.65
CA VAL A 69 -19.79 26.32 -38.33
C VAL A 69 -19.32 24.88 -38.15
N TRP A 70 -19.40 24.06 -39.19
CA TRP A 70 -18.96 22.66 -39.14
C TRP A 70 -17.44 22.51 -39.06
N ASN A 71 -16.70 23.37 -39.77
CA ASN A 71 -15.24 23.43 -39.63
C ASN A 71 -14.83 23.90 -38.23
N VAL A 72 -15.52 24.90 -37.68
CA VAL A 72 -15.28 25.39 -36.31
C VAL A 72 -15.58 24.28 -35.28
N LEU A 73 -16.67 23.54 -35.46
CA LEU A 73 -17.01 22.40 -34.60
C LEU A 73 -15.89 21.36 -34.59
N ARG A 74 -15.37 20.96 -35.76
CA ARG A 74 -14.24 20.01 -35.87
C ARG A 74 -13.01 20.53 -35.11
N THR A 75 -12.65 21.79 -35.33
CA THR A 75 -11.48 22.38 -34.67
C THR A 75 -11.65 22.49 -33.16
N ASP A 76 -12.84 22.86 -32.68
CA ASP A 76 -13.11 22.98 -31.25
C ASP A 76 -13.09 21.61 -30.58
N LEU A 77 -13.64 20.57 -31.23
CA LEU A 77 -13.61 19.20 -30.73
C LEU A 77 -12.18 18.68 -30.56
N GLN A 78 -11.35 18.84 -31.58
CA GLN A 78 -9.94 18.44 -31.52
C GLN A 78 -9.19 19.19 -30.41
N LYS A 79 -9.43 20.49 -30.29
CA LYS A 79 -8.78 21.31 -29.27
C LYS A 79 -9.18 20.91 -27.85
N GLU A 80 -10.48 20.73 -27.59
CA GLU A 80 -10.97 20.33 -26.28
C GLU A 80 -10.43 18.94 -25.89
N TRP A 81 -10.41 18.02 -26.85
CA TRP A 81 -9.85 16.68 -26.65
C TRP A 81 -8.35 16.72 -26.34
N ASP A 82 -7.57 17.50 -27.09
CA ASP A 82 -6.14 17.69 -26.85
C ASP A 82 -5.87 18.30 -25.47
N GLU A 83 -6.68 19.26 -25.04
CA GLU A 83 -6.59 19.88 -23.71
C GLU A 83 -6.90 18.88 -22.61
N HIS A 84 -7.94 18.06 -22.79
CA HIS A 84 -8.27 16.97 -21.88
C HIS A 84 -7.11 15.95 -21.79
N GLN A 85 -6.57 15.50 -22.92
CA GLN A 85 -5.45 14.56 -22.99
C GLN A 85 -4.19 15.11 -22.30
N LYS A 86 -3.87 16.39 -22.53
CA LYS A 86 -2.75 17.06 -21.85
C LYS A 86 -2.96 17.10 -20.34
N GLY A 87 -4.16 17.49 -19.89
CA GLY A 87 -4.50 17.53 -18.48
C GLY A 87 -4.47 16.15 -17.81
N PHE A 88 -4.92 15.12 -18.51
CA PHE A 88 -4.88 13.73 -18.05
C PHE A 88 -3.43 13.23 -17.91
N GLN A 89 -2.59 13.45 -18.92
CA GLN A 89 -1.18 13.08 -18.88
C GLN A 89 -0.43 13.82 -17.76
N GLN A 90 -0.74 15.09 -17.53
CA GLN A 90 -0.14 15.85 -16.44
C GLN A 90 -0.53 15.28 -15.07
N LYS A 91 -1.82 14.98 -14.86
CA LYS A 91 -2.28 14.34 -13.61
C LYS A 91 -1.61 13.00 -13.36
N GLN A 92 -1.44 12.18 -14.40
CA GLN A 92 -0.71 10.91 -14.26
C GLN A 92 0.75 11.11 -13.87
N LYS A 93 1.44 12.07 -14.51
CA LYS A 93 2.82 12.41 -14.15
C LYS A 93 2.93 12.88 -12.70
N GLU A 94 2.05 13.78 -12.27
CA GLU A 94 2.03 14.27 -10.89
C GLU A 94 1.74 13.14 -9.88
N GLN A 95 0.86 12.19 -10.21
CA GLN A 95 0.62 11.03 -9.36
C GLN A 95 1.85 10.12 -9.28
N HIS A 96 2.48 9.83 -10.41
CA HIS A 96 3.70 9.03 -10.47
C HIS A 96 4.83 9.68 -9.66
N GLU A 97 5.06 10.98 -9.82
CA GLU A 97 6.06 11.73 -9.04
C GLU A 97 5.78 11.69 -7.54
N ARG A 98 4.50 11.78 -7.11
CA ARG A 98 4.13 11.63 -5.70
C ARG A 98 4.38 10.23 -5.18
N GLU A 99 4.06 9.20 -5.96
CA GLU A 99 4.34 7.81 -5.60
C GLU A 99 5.85 7.54 -5.46
N GLU A 100 6.65 8.07 -6.39
CA GLU A 100 8.10 8.00 -6.31
C GLU A 100 8.64 8.72 -5.07
N GLN A 101 8.15 9.92 -4.76
CA GLN A 101 8.54 10.65 -3.57
C GLN A 101 8.21 9.87 -2.29
N LEU A 102 7.00 9.31 -2.19
CA LEU A 102 6.60 8.48 -1.05
C LEU A 102 7.46 7.22 -0.92
N TYR A 103 7.81 6.59 -2.04
CA TYR A 103 8.68 5.43 -2.06
C TYR A 103 10.10 5.79 -1.58
N GLN A 104 10.65 6.91 -2.04
CA GLN A 104 11.96 7.39 -1.58
C GLN A 104 11.95 7.72 -0.08
N GLU A 105 10.91 8.40 0.41
CA GLU A 105 10.76 8.70 1.83
C GLU A 105 10.70 7.43 2.69
N GLN A 106 9.96 6.40 2.24
CA GLN A 106 9.91 5.11 2.91
C GLN A 106 11.28 4.43 2.94
N LEU A 107 12.00 4.45 1.81
CA LEU A 107 13.34 3.86 1.71
C LEU A 107 14.34 4.57 2.64
N GLU A 108 14.30 5.90 2.70
CA GLU A 108 15.13 6.67 3.63
C GLU A 108 14.78 6.36 5.09
N ARG A 109 13.49 6.24 5.41
CA ARG A 109 13.03 5.88 6.75
C ARG A 109 13.48 4.48 7.16
N GLU A 110 13.42 3.50 6.27
CA GLU A 110 13.95 2.16 6.50
C GLU A 110 15.47 2.17 6.72
N ARG A 111 16.20 2.97 5.94
CA ARG A 111 17.65 3.14 6.11
C ARG A 111 18.00 3.77 7.46
N GLN A 112 17.28 4.81 7.87
CA GLN A 112 17.48 5.44 9.18
C GLN A 112 17.16 4.46 10.32
N ALA A 113 16.04 3.74 10.24
CA ALA A 113 15.67 2.73 11.22
C ALA A 113 16.71 1.59 11.32
N ALA A 114 17.31 1.18 10.21
CA ALA A 114 18.38 0.18 10.20
C ALA A 114 19.64 0.70 10.92
N LEU A 115 20.03 1.96 10.68
CA LEU A 115 21.16 2.59 11.37
C LEU A 115 20.91 2.74 12.87
N GLU A 116 19.70 3.17 13.28
CA GLU A 116 19.34 3.27 14.69
C GLU A 116 19.33 1.90 15.37
N ALA A 117 18.81 0.87 14.71
CA ALA A 117 18.82 -0.50 15.22
C ALA A 117 20.24 -1.03 15.40
N GLU A 118 21.17 -0.70 14.49
CA GLU A 118 22.58 -1.05 14.62
C GLU A 118 23.22 -0.33 15.82
N ARG A 119 22.99 0.98 15.97
CA ARG A 119 23.49 1.76 17.11
C ARG A 119 23.00 1.19 18.45
N LEU A 120 21.71 0.85 18.55
CA LEU A 120 21.14 0.26 19.76
C LEU A 120 21.72 -1.12 20.07
N LYS A 121 22.05 -1.93 19.05
CA LYS A 121 22.72 -3.22 19.24
C LYS A 121 24.12 -3.03 19.82
N VAL A 122 24.91 -2.09 19.27
CA VAL A 122 26.25 -1.79 19.76
C VAL A 122 26.21 -1.29 21.21
N GLU A 123 25.27 -0.41 21.55
CA GLU A 123 25.10 0.09 22.91
C GLU A 123 24.76 -1.05 23.89
N ARG A 124 23.81 -1.91 23.55
CA ARG A 124 23.47 -3.09 24.37
C ARG A 124 24.64 -4.05 24.56
N GLU A 125 25.47 -4.25 23.54
CA GLU A 125 26.68 -5.07 23.66
C GLU A 125 27.71 -4.44 24.59
N GLN A 126 27.88 -3.11 24.52
CA GLN A 126 28.76 -2.39 25.43
C GLN A 126 28.26 -2.45 26.88
N GLU A 127 26.96 -2.27 27.11
CA GLU A 127 26.34 -2.42 28.44
C GLU A 127 26.54 -3.83 29.00
N LYS A 128 26.30 -4.88 28.19
CA LYS A 128 26.54 -6.27 28.60
C LYS A 128 28.01 -6.51 28.97
N LYS A 129 28.95 -5.97 28.19
CA LYS A 129 30.39 -6.08 28.49
C LYS A 129 30.73 -5.36 29.79
N LYS A 130 30.22 -4.15 30.02
CA LYS A 130 30.41 -3.41 31.28
C LYS A 130 29.85 -4.17 32.48
N ALA A 131 28.61 -4.65 32.39
CA ALA A 131 27.98 -5.43 33.44
C ALA A 131 28.76 -6.71 33.76
N SER A 132 29.26 -7.42 32.74
CA SER A 132 30.10 -8.62 32.93
C SER A 132 31.44 -8.29 33.60
N LEU A 133 32.07 -7.18 33.24
CA LEU A 133 33.32 -6.72 33.89
C LEU A 133 33.07 -6.32 35.34
N GLU A 134 31.96 -5.65 35.64
CA GLU A 134 31.56 -5.29 36.99
C GLU A 134 31.28 -6.53 37.85
N ASP A 135 30.63 -7.55 37.29
CA ASP A 135 30.34 -8.79 37.99
C ASP A 135 31.61 -9.60 38.30
N ALA A 136 32.54 -9.66 37.33
CA ALA A 136 33.87 -10.25 37.56
C ALA A 136 34.68 -9.48 38.62
N ALA A 137 34.60 -8.15 38.61
CA ALA A 137 35.25 -7.32 39.63
C ALA A 137 34.63 -7.53 41.03
N LYS A 138 33.30 -7.69 41.12
CA LYS A 138 32.61 -8.03 42.36
C LYS A 138 33.04 -9.41 42.87
N GLN A 139 33.09 -10.43 42.00
CA GLN A 139 33.61 -11.75 42.38
C GLN A 139 35.05 -11.70 42.87
N ALA A 140 35.92 -10.92 42.21
CA ALA A 140 37.31 -10.74 42.65
C ALA A 140 37.42 -10.03 44.01
N LEU A 141 36.53 -9.07 44.30
CA LEU A 141 36.45 -8.43 45.61
C LEU A 141 35.97 -9.40 46.70
N VAL A 142 34.95 -10.22 46.41
CA VAL A 142 34.48 -11.28 47.31
C VAL A 142 35.56 -12.33 47.54
N ALA A 143 36.33 -12.72 46.53
CA ALA A 143 37.43 -13.67 46.71
C ALA A 143 38.62 -13.10 47.52
N ARG A 144 38.74 -11.77 47.62
CA ARG A 144 39.90 -11.10 48.27
C ARG A 144 39.58 -10.53 49.66
N TYR A 145 38.31 -10.22 49.91
CA TYR A 145 37.82 -9.62 51.15
C TYR A 145 36.58 -10.34 51.71
N GLY A 146 36.03 -11.31 50.99
CA GLY A 146 35.16 -12.31 51.60
C GLY A 146 36.02 -13.05 52.58
N TYR A 147 35.69 -12.91 53.86
CA TYR A 147 36.30 -13.69 54.91
C TYR A 147 36.04 -15.16 54.58
N ASP A 148 37.09 -15.93 54.34
CA ASP A 148 37.07 -17.36 54.66
C ASP A 148 36.86 -17.40 56.18
N GLU A 149 35.63 -17.67 56.61
CA GLU A 149 35.44 -18.35 57.89
C GLU A 149 36.00 -19.76 57.70
N GLU A 150 37.34 -19.87 57.78
CA GLU A 150 37.99 -21.06 58.30
C GLU A 150 37.62 -21.13 59.79
N ASP A 151 36.44 -21.68 60.09
CA ASP A 151 36.16 -22.22 61.42
C ASP A 151 36.80 -23.61 61.49
N ASP A 152 38.08 -23.61 61.87
CA ASP A 152 38.72 -24.75 62.51
C ASP A 152 38.42 -24.63 64.01
N ASP A 153 37.24 -25.09 64.44
CA ASP A 153 36.97 -25.49 65.82
C ASP A 153 35.82 -26.51 65.88
N GLU A 154 36.19 -27.68 66.40
CA GLU A 154 35.42 -28.81 66.93
C GLU A 154 33.87 -28.73 67.04
N ASP A 155 33.23 -29.77 66.49
CA ASP A 155 31.91 -30.35 66.85
C ASP A 155 30.66 -29.42 66.81
N GLY A 156 29.81 -29.61 65.78
CA GLY A 156 28.35 -29.53 65.95
C GLY A 156 27.55 -28.82 64.85
N GLU A 157 26.90 -29.63 64.00
CA GLU A 157 25.63 -29.39 63.30
C GLU A 157 25.39 -28.04 62.59
N ASP A 158 25.39 -28.14 61.25
CA ASP A 158 24.76 -27.29 60.24
C ASP A 158 23.62 -26.39 60.73
N LYS A 159 23.82 -25.07 60.59
CA LYS A 159 22.71 -24.11 60.40
C LYS A 159 23.03 -23.16 59.25
N GLU A 160 22.92 -23.69 58.04
CA GLU A 160 22.40 -22.89 56.94
C GLU A 160 21.01 -22.39 57.37
N GLU A 161 20.83 -21.07 57.50
CA GLU A 161 19.50 -20.46 57.46
C GLU A 161 18.96 -20.61 56.03
N GLU A 162 18.63 -21.85 55.67
CA GLU A 162 17.70 -22.18 54.61
C GLU A 162 16.42 -21.43 54.96
N VAL A 163 16.02 -20.45 54.15
CA VAL A 163 14.70 -19.84 54.26
C VAL A 163 13.72 -20.95 53.96
N VAL A 164 13.30 -21.68 55.01
CA VAL A 164 12.32 -22.75 54.94
C VAL A 164 11.01 -22.09 54.54
N LEU A 165 10.79 -21.98 53.24
CA LEU A 165 9.56 -21.47 52.68
C LEU A 165 8.47 -22.37 53.22
N THR A 166 7.63 -21.80 54.08
CA THR A 166 6.50 -22.51 54.64
C THR A 166 5.67 -23.10 53.50
N ASN A 167 5.04 -24.26 53.70
CA ASN A 167 4.21 -24.94 52.68
C ASN A 167 3.21 -23.99 51.99
N LYS A 168 2.78 -22.95 52.70
CA LYS A 168 1.92 -21.87 52.18
C LYS A 168 2.61 -21.00 51.12
N GLN A 169 3.86 -20.60 51.34
CA GLN A 169 4.62 -19.77 50.40
C GLN A 169 5.02 -20.56 49.14
N VAL A 170 5.35 -21.84 49.28
CA VAL A 170 5.60 -22.74 48.13
C VAL A 170 4.33 -22.91 47.30
N ALA A 171 3.16 -23.07 47.94
CA ALA A 171 1.88 -23.15 47.24
C ALA A 171 1.49 -21.84 46.53
N GLU A 172 1.75 -20.69 47.15
CA GLU A 172 1.50 -19.38 46.53
C GLU A 172 2.41 -19.12 45.31
N LEU A 173 3.67 -19.53 45.37
CA LEU A 173 4.59 -19.47 44.23
C LEU A 173 4.15 -20.40 43.09
N ALA A 174 3.77 -21.63 43.41
CA ALA A 174 3.27 -22.59 42.41
C ALA A 174 1.98 -22.10 41.74
N MET A 175 1.03 -21.51 42.49
CA MET A 175 -0.18 -20.91 41.90
C MET A 175 0.15 -19.71 41.01
N LYS A 176 1.10 -18.86 41.41
CA LYS A 176 1.50 -17.69 40.62
C LYS A 176 2.20 -18.09 39.32
N GLU A 177 3.00 -19.15 39.35
CA GLU A 177 3.65 -19.71 38.17
C GLU A 177 2.64 -20.33 37.21
N GLN A 178 1.71 -21.14 37.72
CA GLN A 178 0.63 -21.73 36.92
C GLN A 178 -0.28 -20.66 36.29
N GLN A 179 -0.58 -19.58 37.02
CA GLN A 179 -1.35 -18.45 36.50
C GLN A 179 -0.59 -17.71 35.37
N ASN A 180 0.74 -17.60 35.48
CA ASN A 180 1.57 -17.00 34.45
C ASN A 180 1.67 -17.87 33.19
N GLU A 181 1.73 -19.19 33.32
CA GLU A 181 1.70 -20.11 32.17
C GLU A 181 0.36 -20.08 31.43
N LEU A 182 -0.76 -20.09 32.16
CA LEU A 182 -2.10 -19.97 31.57
C LEU A 182 -2.27 -18.64 30.81
N ARG A 183 -1.74 -17.54 31.35
CA ARG A 183 -1.73 -16.24 30.66
C ARG A 183 -0.90 -16.28 29.38
N LYS A 184 0.28 -16.90 29.39
CA LYS A 184 1.12 -17.06 28.18
C LYS A 184 0.42 -17.89 27.10
N GLN A 185 -0.23 -19.00 27.47
CA GLN A 185 -0.98 -19.85 26.53
C GLN A 185 -2.24 -19.16 25.97
N SER A 186 -2.88 -18.26 26.73
CA SER A 186 -4.05 -17.51 26.26
C SER A 186 -3.72 -16.39 25.27
N VAL A 187 -2.48 -15.89 25.28
CA VAL A 187 -2.02 -14.80 24.39
C VAL A 187 -1.49 -15.36 23.07
N THR A 188 -0.89 -16.56 23.08
CA THR A 188 -0.41 -17.22 21.86
C THR A 188 -1.56 -17.63 20.93
N THR A 189 -2.65 -18.16 21.45
CA THR A 189 -3.80 -18.63 20.64
C THR A 189 -4.47 -17.51 19.84
N LYS A 190 -4.73 -16.35 20.46
CA LYS A 190 -5.31 -15.19 19.74
C LYS A 190 -4.36 -14.61 18.69
N LYS A 191 -3.06 -14.52 18.98
CA LYS A 191 -2.08 -13.97 18.05
C LYS A 191 -1.81 -14.92 16.88
N GLU A 192 -1.75 -16.22 17.13
CA GLU A 192 -1.61 -17.25 16.11
C GLU A 192 -2.86 -17.35 15.22
N GLU A 193 -4.06 -17.20 15.79
CA GLU A 193 -5.31 -17.21 15.02
C GLU A 193 -5.45 -15.95 14.15
N GLN A 194 -5.03 -14.78 14.65
CA GLN A 194 -4.92 -13.57 13.83
C GLN A 194 -3.90 -13.71 12.70
N GLN A 195 -2.74 -14.31 12.97
CA GLN A 195 -1.72 -14.57 11.94
C GLN A 195 -2.21 -15.56 10.89
N LYS A 196 -2.89 -16.65 11.28
CA LYS A 196 -3.50 -17.60 10.34
C LYS A 196 -4.56 -16.93 9.47
N THR A 197 -5.39 -16.07 10.07
CA THR A 197 -6.42 -15.32 9.33
C THR A 197 -5.80 -14.32 8.35
N ALA A 198 -4.72 -13.63 8.75
CA ALA A 198 -3.99 -12.71 7.88
C ALA A 198 -3.30 -13.45 6.71
N GLN A 199 -2.67 -14.60 6.98
CA GLN A 199 -2.06 -15.45 5.96
C GLN A 199 -3.10 -15.98 4.98
N ALA A 200 -4.27 -16.44 5.45
CA ALA A 200 -5.35 -16.92 4.59
C ALA A 200 -5.92 -15.81 3.69
N LYS A 201 -6.01 -14.56 4.18
CA LYS A 201 -6.41 -13.40 3.37
C LYS A 201 -5.39 -13.08 2.29
N LEU A 202 -4.08 -13.09 2.63
CA LEU A 202 -2.99 -12.87 1.68
C LEU A 202 -2.95 -13.96 0.61
N GLU A 203 -3.11 -15.23 0.98
CA GLU A 203 -3.12 -16.35 0.04
C GLU A 203 -4.32 -16.27 -0.92
N LYS A 204 -5.51 -15.92 -0.40
CA LYS A 204 -6.71 -15.71 -1.23
C LYS A 204 -6.53 -14.55 -2.21
N ALA A 205 -5.89 -13.45 -1.78
CA ALA A 205 -5.55 -12.33 -2.67
C ALA A 205 -4.57 -12.76 -3.76
N ARG A 206 -3.51 -13.51 -3.40
CA ARG A 206 -2.51 -14.03 -4.35
C ARG A 206 -3.15 -14.96 -5.40
N LEU A 207 -4.00 -15.90 -4.97
CA LEU A 207 -4.75 -16.79 -5.87
C LEU A 207 -5.69 -16.01 -6.80
N LYS A 208 -6.32 -14.94 -6.33
CA LYS A 208 -7.17 -14.08 -7.15
C LYS A 208 -6.34 -13.31 -8.20
N GLU A 209 -5.17 -12.82 -7.82
CA GLU A 209 -4.25 -12.13 -8.72
C GLU A 209 -3.65 -13.09 -9.76
N GLU A 210 -3.27 -14.31 -9.36
CA GLU A 210 -2.77 -15.35 -10.26
C GLU A 210 -3.82 -15.77 -11.29
N ARG A 211 -5.09 -15.90 -10.85
CA ARG A 211 -6.22 -16.15 -11.77
C ARG A 211 -6.43 -14.99 -12.74
N ARG A 212 -6.33 -13.74 -12.28
CA ARG A 212 -6.40 -12.55 -13.16
C ARG A 212 -5.26 -12.53 -14.18
N LYS A 213 -4.02 -12.79 -13.74
CA LYS A 213 -2.83 -12.88 -14.63
C LYS A 213 -2.93 -14.04 -15.62
N LYS A 214 -3.53 -15.16 -15.24
CA LYS A 214 -3.75 -16.31 -16.14
C LYS A 214 -4.85 -16.04 -17.17
N ALA A 215 -5.91 -15.34 -16.77
CA ALA A 215 -6.97 -14.91 -17.70
C ALA A 215 -6.44 -13.91 -18.74
N THR A 216 -5.71 -12.87 -18.31
CA THR A 216 -5.13 -11.88 -19.23
C THR A 216 -4.05 -12.46 -20.16
N LYS A 217 -3.35 -13.52 -19.74
CA LYS A 217 -2.37 -14.23 -20.58
C LYS A 217 -3.02 -15.16 -21.63
N GLY A 218 -4.28 -15.54 -21.46
CA GLY A 218 -5.04 -16.36 -22.41
C GLY A 218 -5.62 -15.57 -23.59
N GLU A 219 -5.93 -14.29 -23.38
CA GLU A 219 -6.53 -13.43 -24.40
C GLU A 219 -5.50 -12.83 -25.37
N ARG A 220 -4.22 -12.68 -24.96
CA ARG A 220 -3.12 -12.21 -25.83
C ARG A 220 -2.64 -13.22 -26.88
N LYS A 221 -3.32 -14.35 -27.07
CA LYS A 221 -2.91 -15.45 -27.96
C LYS A 221 -3.99 -15.90 -28.95
N ARG A 222 -4.93 -15.03 -29.28
CA ARG A 222 -5.77 -15.16 -30.47
C ARG A 222 -5.63 -13.92 -31.34
#